data_AF-A0A7Y0SDR7-F1
#
_entry.id   AF-A0A7Y0SDR7-F1
#
_cell.length_a   1.000
_cell.length_b   1.000
_cell.length_c   1.000
_cell.angle_alpha   90.00
_cell.angle_beta   90.00
_cell.angle_gamma   90.00
#
_symmetry.space_group_name_H-M   'P 1'
#
loop_
_entity.id
_entity.type
_entity.pdbx_description
1 polymer ?
#
loop_
_entity_poly.entity_id
_entity_poly.type
_entity_poly.pdbx_seq_one_letter_code
_entity_poly.pdbx_strand_id
1 'polypeptide(L)'
;PKELYFLKHEYGLSMAACLYRSADLGVITEEKKRQIFIQFSKNGWRKQEPGNPYPQEQTLLFEQLVYRALAEGVVSESKAAELLQMSVMALH
;
A
#
# COMPACT_ATOMS: atom_id res chain seq x y z
N PRO A 1 -2.16 -2.10 -21.20
CA PRO A 1 -2.91 -1.63 -20.00
C PRO A 1 -3.59 -2.75 -19.21
N LYS A 2 -4.29 -3.68 -19.89
CA LYS A 2 -4.99 -4.78 -19.21
C LYS A 2 -4.05 -5.75 -18.48
N GLU A 3 -2.91 -6.07 -19.08
CA GLU A 3 -1.84 -6.86 -18.43
C GLU A 3 -1.31 -6.21 -17.15
N LEU A 4 -1.00 -4.90 -17.20
CA LEU A 4 -0.55 -4.15 -16.02
C LEU A 4 -1.60 -4.14 -14.89
N TYR A 5 -2.89 -4.15 -15.24
CA TYR A 5 -3.96 -4.23 -14.25
C TYR A 5 -3.99 -5.60 -13.55
N PHE A 6 -3.75 -6.69 -14.27
CA PHE A 6 -3.63 -8.01 -13.66
C PHE A 6 -2.40 -8.11 -12.76
N LEU A 7 -1.26 -7.62 -13.23
CA LEU A 7 -0.01 -7.60 -12.44
C LEU A 7 -0.16 -6.80 -11.14
N LYS A 8 -0.94 -5.71 -11.16
CA LYS A 8 -1.25 -4.93 -9.96
C LYS A 8 -1.90 -5.77 -8.86
N HIS A 9 -2.85 -6.63 -9.23
CA HIS A 9 -3.56 -7.48 -8.26
C HIS A 9 -2.73 -8.71 -7.85
N GLU A 10 -1.92 -9.23 -8.76
CA GLU A 10 -1.05 -10.38 -8.50
C GLU A 10 0.10 -10.03 -7.54
N TYR A 11 0.75 -8.87 -7.74
CA TYR A 11 1.93 -8.48 -6.96
C TYR A 11 1.64 -7.44 -5.87
N GLY A 12 0.43 -6.90 -5.81
CA GLY A 12 0.08 -5.84 -4.86
C GLY A 12 0.80 -4.52 -5.09
N LEU A 13 1.18 -4.24 -6.34
CA LEU A 13 1.92 -3.06 -6.75
C LEU A 13 1.07 -2.18 -7.66
N SER A 14 1.40 -0.90 -7.78
CA SER A 14 0.74 -0.02 -8.75
C SER A 14 1.05 -0.47 -10.19
N MET A 15 0.16 -0.18 -11.14
CA MET A 15 0.42 -0.39 -12.56
C MET A 15 1.67 0.37 -13.02
N ALA A 16 1.91 1.56 -12.45
CA ALA A 16 3.12 2.34 -12.71
C ALA A 16 4.39 1.65 -12.20
N ALA A 17 4.35 1.03 -11.02
CA ALA A 17 5.48 0.26 -10.48
C ALA A 17 5.76 -0.98 -11.34
N CYS A 18 4.72 -1.70 -11.75
CA CYS A 18 4.85 -2.83 -12.68
C CYS A 18 5.50 -2.38 -14.00
N LEU A 19 5.04 -1.28 -14.57
CA LEU A 19 5.59 -0.72 -15.81
C LEU A 19 7.07 -0.34 -15.67
N TYR A 20 7.43 0.30 -14.56
CA TYR A 20 8.81 0.69 -14.28
C TYR A 20 9.71 -0.55 -14.17
N ARG A 21 9.27 -1.55 -13.39
CA ARG A 21 10.02 -2.79 -13.19
C ARG A 21 10.18 -3.60 -14.48
N SER A 22 9.16 -3.64 -15.34
CA SER A 22 9.26 -4.29 -16.65
C SER A 22 10.32 -3.64 -17.54
N ALA A 23 10.53 -2.33 -17.43
CA ALA A 23 11.59 -1.66 -18.17
C ALA A 23 12.98 -1.92 -17.57
N ASP A 24 13.11 -1.87 -16.25
CA ASP A 24 14.37 -2.17 -15.56
C ASP A 24 14.87 -3.60 -15.85
N LEU A 25 13.94 -4.55 -16.01
CA LEU A 25 14.24 -5.94 -16.36
C LEU A 25 14.46 -6.15 -17.87
N GLY A 26 14.34 -5.11 -18.69
CA GLY A 26 14.50 -5.20 -20.14
C GLY A 26 13.35 -5.91 -20.87
N VAL A 27 12.23 -6.19 -20.19
CA VAL A 27 11.02 -6.78 -20.80
C VAL A 27 10.40 -5.79 -21.80
N ILE A 28 10.49 -4.49 -21.51
CA ILE A 28 10.11 -3.41 -22.43
C ILE A 28 11.24 -2.41 -22.60
N THR A 29 11.30 -1.77 -23.76
CA THR A 29 12.25 -0.66 -24.01
C THR A 29 11.84 0.61 -23.25
N GLU A 30 12.81 1.49 -22.97
CA GLU A 30 12.55 2.82 -22.39
C GLU A 30 11.59 3.68 -23.24
N GLU A 31 11.63 3.59 -24.57
CA GLU A 31 10.68 4.32 -25.42
C GLU A 31 9.24 3.82 -25.22
N LYS A 32 9.05 2.50 -25.12
CA LYS A 32 7.74 1.89 -24.82
C LYS A 32 7.21 2.31 -23.45
N LYS A 33 8.07 2.31 -22.43
CA LYS A 33 7.76 2.83 -21.09
C LYS A 33 7.31 4.28 -21.16
N ARG A 34 8.03 5.14 -21.88
CA ARG A 34 7.70 6.56 -22.08
C ARG A 34 6.32 6.74 -22.73
N GLN A 35 6.04 6.00 -23.80
CA GLN A 35 4.74 6.03 -24.49
C GLN A 35 3.59 5.64 -23.55
N ILE A 36 3.76 4.59 -22.74
CA ILE A 36 2.73 4.15 -21.80
C ILE A 36 2.53 5.18 -20.67
N PHE A 37 3.59 5.81 -20.17
CA PHE A 37 3.46 6.89 -19.19
C PHE A 37 2.75 8.14 -19.74
N ILE A 38 2.95 8.45 -21.03
CA ILE A 38 2.19 9.50 -21.72
C ILE A 38 0.69 9.13 -21.75
N GLN A 39 0.36 7.88 -22.06
CA GLN A 39 -1.02 7.39 -22.02
C GLN A 39 -1.62 7.48 -20.61
N PHE A 40 -0.86 7.11 -19.57
CA PHE A 40 -1.30 7.23 -18.17
C PHE A 40 -1.63 8.68 -17.82
N SER A 41 -0.82 9.62 -18.29
CA SER A 41 -1.04 11.05 -18.04
C SER A 41 -2.29 11.56 -18.74
N LYS A 42 -2.48 11.20 -20.01
CA LYS A 42 -3.68 11.56 -20.79
C LYS A 42 -4.97 11.04 -20.14
N ASN A 43 -4.90 9.87 -19.51
CA ASN A 43 -6.06 9.21 -18.90
C ASN A 43 -6.23 9.52 -17.40
N GLY A 44 -5.37 10.36 -16.80
CA GLY A 44 -5.43 10.67 -15.37
C GLY A 44 -4.97 9.54 -14.44
N TRP A 45 -4.43 8.45 -14.99
CA TRP A 45 -4.06 7.22 -14.26
C TRP A 45 -2.85 7.37 -13.34
N ARG A 46 -2.19 8.53 -13.34
CA ARG A 46 -1.17 8.87 -12.33
C ARG A 46 -1.76 9.14 -10.95
N LYS A 47 -3.02 9.60 -10.90
CA LYS A 47 -3.73 9.87 -9.64
C LYS A 47 -4.62 8.70 -9.25
N GLN A 48 -5.39 8.19 -10.22
CA GLN A 48 -6.31 7.10 -10.00
C GLN A 48 -6.18 6.09 -11.12
N GLU A 49 -5.53 4.98 -10.82
CA GLU A 49 -5.37 3.87 -11.75
C GLU A 49 -6.74 3.27 -12.10
N PRO A 50 -6.89 2.75 -13.33
CA PRO A 50 -8.15 2.16 -13.78
C PRO A 50 -8.47 0.86 -13.02
N GLY A 51 -9.77 0.59 -12.89
CA GLY A 51 -10.31 -0.61 -12.25
C GLY A 51 -10.28 -0.54 -10.71
N ASN A 52 -10.36 -1.70 -10.07
CA ASN A 52 -10.40 -1.75 -8.61
C ASN A 52 -9.01 -1.42 -8.03
N PRO A 53 -8.92 -0.53 -7.02
CA PRO A 53 -7.67 -0.28 -6.33
C PRO A 53 -7.21 -1.56 -5.62
N TYR A 54 -5.89 -1.76 -5.57
CA TYR A 54 -5.33 -2.78 -4.69
C TYR A 54 -5.56 -2.32 -3.23
N PRO A 55 -5.88 -3.22 -2.29
CA PRO A 55 -6.08 -2.86 -0.89
C PRO A 55 -4.88 -2.06 -0.37
N GLN A 56 -5.15 -0.98 0.37
CA GLN A 56 -4.09 -0.26 1.04
C GLN A 56 -3.46 -1.14 2.12
N GLU A 57 -2.15 -1.01 2.29
CA GLU A 57 -1.45 -1.65 3.40
C GLU A 57 -2.04 -1.13 4.72
N GLN A 58 -2.38 -2.06 5.62
CA GLN A 58 -2.75 -1.73 6.98
C GLN A 58 -1.51 -1.86 7.85
N THR A 59 -1.07 -0.75 8.43
CA THR A 59 0.11 -0.75 9.29
C THR A 59 -0.23 -1.35 10.66
N LEU A 60 0.60 -2.30 11.10
CA LEU A 60 0.55 -2.83 12.46
C LEU A 60 1.40 -2.01 13.45
N LEU A 61 2.14 -1.01 12.96
CA LEU A 61 3.13 -0.29 13.75
C LEU A 61 2.50 0.43 14.95
N PHE A 62 1.37 1.08 14.74
CA PHE A 62 0.69 1.80 15.82
C PHE A 62 0.29 0.85 16.94
N GLU A 63 -0.33 -0.29 16.59
CA GLU A 63 -0.72 -1.31 17.57
C GLU A 63 0.51 -1.84 18.32
N GLN A 64 1.57 -2.19 17.59
CA GLN A 64 2.82 -2.67 18.18
C GLN A 64 3.45 -1.65 19.15
N LEU A 65 3.40 -0.35 18.82
CA LEU A 65 3.92 0.71 19.69
C LEU A 65 3.08 0.87 20.96
N VAL A 66 1.76 0.77 20.85
CA VAL A 66 0.87 0.82 22.04
C VAL A 66 1.13 -0.37 22.95
N TYR A 67 1.22 -1.59 22.41
CA TYR A 67 1.54 -2.78 23.21
C TYR A 67 2.93 -2.70 23.85
N ARG A 68 3.93 -2.16 23.14
CA ARG A 68 5.27 -1.94 23.71
C ARG A 68 5.24 -0.92 24.84
N ALA A 69 4.58 0.22 24.63
CA ALA A 69 4.46 1.26 25.65
C ALA A 69 3.73 0.75 26.90
N LEU A 70 2.74 -0.13 26.73
CA LEU A 70 2.07 -0.80 27.84
C LEU A 70 3.04 -1.73 28.61
N ALA A 71 3.78 -2.58 27.89
CA ALA A 71 4.74 -3.50 28.48
C ALA A 71 5.90 -2.79 29.21
N GLU A 72 6.33 -1.63 28.71
CA GLU A 72 7.35 -0.78 29.32
C GLU A 72 6.79 0.11 30.45
N GLY A 73 5.48 0.06 30.72
CA GLY A 73 4.82 0.87 31.75
C GLY A 73 4.75 2.37 31.43
N VAL A 74 5.00 2.75 30.17
CA VAL A 74 4.90 4.13 29.67
C VAL A 74 3.44 4.60 29.60
N VAL A 75 2.51 3.68 29.32
CA VAL A 75 1.07 3.93 29.34
C VAL A 75 0.34 2.91 30.21
N SER A 76 -0.78 3.31 30.81
CA SER A 76 -1.65 2.41 31.57
C SER A 76 -2.49 1.51 30.65
N GLU A 77 -3.01 0.40 31.16
CA GLU A 77 -3.95 -0.49 30.45
C GLU A 77 -5.18 0.25 29.92
N SER A 78 -5.75 1.14 30.75
CA SER A 78 -6.85 2.02 30.34
C SER A 78 -6.49 2.91 29.17
N LYS A 79 -5.26 3.44 29.15
CA LYS A 79 -4.80 4.32 28.07
C LYS A 79 -4.47 3.55 26.80
N ALA A 80 -3.89 2.36 26.93
CA ALA A 80 -3.63 1.47 25.80
C ALA A 80 -4.95 1.03 25.12
N ALA A 81 -5.95 0.62 25.91
CA ALA A 81 -7.27 0.26 25.40
C ALA A 81 -7.96 1.42 24.68
N GLU A 82 -7.87 2.64 25.23
CA GLU A 82 -8.37 3.87 24.58
C GLU A 82 -7.69 4.11 23.23
N LEU A 83 -6.35 4.00 23.15
CA LEU A 83 -5.58 4.20 21.92
C LEU A 83 -5.92 3.16 20.85
N LEU A 84 -6.14 1.90 21.25
CA LEU A 84 -6.51 0.80 20.35
C LEU A 84 -8.02 0.74 20.04
N GLN A 85 -8.81 1.66 20.60
CA GLN A 85 -10.27 1.70 20.44
C GLN A 85 -10.97 0.39 20.82
N MET A 86 -10.49 -0.28 21.88
CA MET A 86 -11.07 -1.51 22.41
C MET A 86 -11.40 -1.37 23.91
N SER A 87 -12.18 -2.30 24.45
CA SER A 87 -12.45 -2.31 25.89
C SER A 87 -11.23 -2.81 26.66
N VAL A 88 -11.07 -2.36 27.91
CA VAL A 88 -10.01 -2.87 28.79
C VAL A 88 -10.13 -4.39 28.99
N MET A 89 -11.36 -4.92 28.98
CA MET A 89 -11.59 -6.38 29.04
C MET A 89 -11.11 -7.13 27.80
N ALA A 90 -11.08 -6.50 26.62
CA ALA A 90 -10.60 -7.13 25.39
C ALA A 90 -9.07 -7.02 25.25
N LEU A 91 -8.44 -6.12 26.01
CA LEU A 91 -6.99 -5.95 26.10
C LEU A 91 -6.35 -7.01 27.03
N HIS A 92 -7.09 -7.50 28.03
CA HIS A 92 -6.70 -8.58 28.94
C HIS A 92 -6.98 -9.96 28.36
#